data_AF-A0A6A5YZN2-F1
#
_entry.id   AF-A0A6A5YZN2-F1
#
_cell.length_a   1.000
_cell.length_b   1.000
_cell.length_c   1.000
_cell.angle_alpha   90.00
_cell.angle_beta   90.00
_cell.angle_gamma   90.00
#
_symmetry.space_group_name_H-M   'P 1'
#
loop_
_entity.id
_entity.type
_entity.pdbx_description
1 polymer ?
#
loop_
_entity_poly.entity_id
_entity_poly.type
_entity_poly.pdbx_seq_one_letter_code
_entity_poly.pdbx_strand_id
1 'polypeptide(L)'
;MYRDKANGSRIPEMFVWLVFHNLVVACLNLRKLDYPGPYVHCDIKPQNVLLYQSENQKSYRAYPSSILGDFGLYYRLDYEPITGDAGTEGHLAPEQYGPYPQSPVRVDIFQIGLLIWCMMRNVVNGLRDPPPGHQPFDPHAYGEWKKQFDNFDVGHGYSIGTYSRPLEALVQSCLEEDVRWRPDIGTLYESVKKGMDKCQARNGGLKSMTVDNLPEWEKVEYKKDEFIIGQPFTGRKHRPGQDDVGEDNNEPPTHDDVAVDLEILKGDV
;
A
#
# COMPACT_ATOMS: atom_id res chain seq x y z
N MET A 1 6.85 34.89 11.61
CA MET A 1 7.96 33.99 11.22
C MET A 1 7.92 32.80 12.17
N TYR A 2 7.00 31.86 11.90
CA TYR A 2 6.64 30.77 12.81
C TYR A 2 7.52 29.54 12.50
N ARG A 3 8.34 29.14 13.47
CA ARG A 3 8.96 27.81 13.54
C ARG A 3 7.95 26.91 14.22
N ASP A 4 7.44 25.90 13.53
CA ASP A 4 6.68 24.85 14.18
C ASP A 4 7.59 23.63 14.43
N LYS A 5 7.58 23.17 15.68
CA LYS A 5 8.45 22.12 16.25
C LYS A 5 7.80 20.73 16.15
N ALA A 6 6.89 20.52 15.21
CA ALA A 6 6.13 19.27 15.04
C ALA A 6 6.49 18.48 13.76
N ASN A 7 7.65 18.76 13.15
CA ASN A 7 8.14 17.98 12.00
C ASN A 7 8.59 16.58 12.46
N GLY A 8 7.64 15.64 12.54
CA GLY A 8 7.89 14.36 11.90
C GLY A 8 8.25 14.67 10.45
N SER A 9 9.41 14.21 9.98
CA SER A 9 9.89 14.49 8.63
C SER A 9 8.81 14.11 7.62
N ARG A 10 8.22 15.11 6.95
CA ARG A 10 7.23 14.87 5.89
C ARG A 10 7.91 14.10 4.77
N ILE A 11 7.17 13.19 4.16
CA ILE A 11 7.71 12.44 3.03
C ILE A 11 7.86 13.39 1.83
N PRO A 12 9.08 13.51 1.25
CA PRO A 12 9.34 14.30 0.05
C PRO A 12 8.34 14.01 -1.07
N GLU A 13 7.79 15.05 -1.71
CA GLU A 13 6.76 14.89 -2.74
C GLU A 13 7.25 14.01 -3.90
N MET A 14 8.49 14.18 -4.34
CA MET A 14 9.05 13.33 -5.40
C MET A 14 9.07 11.85 -4.99
N PHE A 15 9.37 11.54 -3.73
CA PHE A 15 9.35 10.17 -3.26
C PHE A 15 7.94 9.59 -3.23
N VAL A 16 6.94 10.39 -2.82
CA VAL A 16 5.52 9.99 -2.91
C VAL A 16 5.14 9.66 -4.36
N TRP A 17 5.54 10.49 -5.32
CA TRP A 17 5.31 10.22 -6.73
C TRP A 17 6.00 8.94 -7.24
N LEU A 18 7.22 8.67 -6.77
CA LEU A 18 7.96 7.45 -7.13
C LEU A 18 7.25 6.19 -6.62
N VAL A 19 6.77 6.21 -5.38
CA VAL A 19 5.97 5.10 -4.83
C VAL A 19 4.68 4.94 -5.61
N PHE A 20 3.96 6.02 -5.89
CA PHE A 20 2.73 6.01 -6.68
C PHE A 20 2.98 5.38 -8.06
N HIS A 21 4.03 5.81 -8.75
CA HIS A 21 4.41 5.27 -10.05
C HIS A 21 4.70 3.77 -10.01
N ASN A 22 5.50 3.32 -9.05
CA ASN A 22 5.90 1.92 -8.96
C ASN A 22 4.70 1.00 -8.64
N LEU A 23 3.77 1.44 -7.80
CA LEU A 23 2.53 0.70 -7.52
C LEU A 23 1.64 0.58 -8.76
N VAL A 24 1.47 1.68 -9.50
CA VAL A 24 0.70 1.69 -10.75
C VAL A 24 1.35 0.79 -11.79
N VAL A 25 2.68 0.83 -11.94
CA VAL A 25 3.42 -0.06 -12.84
C VAL A 25 3.28 -1.52 -12.44
N ALA A 26 3.35 -1.84 -11.14
CA ALA A 26 3.15 -3.20 -10.65
C ALA A 26 1.74 -3.72 -11.01
N CYS A 27 0.69 -2.92 -10.77
CA CYS A 27 -0.69 -3.30 -11.11
C CYS A 27 -0.93 -3.36 -12.62
N LEU A 28 -0.31 -2.47 -13.40
CA LEU A 28 -0.32 -2.55 -14.87
C LEU A 28 0.28 -3.87 -15.37
N ASN A 29 1.40 -4.30 -14.78
CA ASN A 29 2.04 -5.56 -15.17
C ASN A 29 1.19 -6.76 -14.77
N LEU A 30 0.58 -6.72 -13.58
CA LEU A 30 -0.35 -7.75 -13.11
C LEU A 30 -1.56 -7.91 -14.03
N ARG A 31 -2.11 -6.80 -14.54
CA ARG A 31 -3.22 -6.78 -15.51
C ARG A 31 -2.80 -7.16 -16.95
N LYS A 32 -1.51 -7.31 -17.24
CA LYS A 32 -0.99 -7.73 -18.56
C LYS A 32 -0.66 -9.22 -18.63
N LEU A 33 -0.87 -9.98 -17.55
CA LEU A 33 -0.60 -11.41 -17.57
C LEU A 33 -1.62 -12.13 -18.46
N ASP A 34 -1.12 -12.86 -19.45
CA ASP A 34 -1.95 -13.49 -20.49
C ASP A 34 -2.67 -14.76 -20.02
N TYR A 35 -2.12 -15.49 -19.04
CA TYR A 35 -2.71 -16.73 -18.50
C TYR A 35 -2.45 -16.89 -17.00
N PRO A 36 -3.43 -17.33 -16.19
CA PRO A 36 -4.85 -17.52 -16.51
C PRO A 36 -5.67 -16.26 -16.83
N GLY A 37 -5.08 -15.07 -16.77
CA GLY A 37 -5.71 -13.81 -17.19
C GLY A 37 -5.17 -12.59 -16.45
N PRO A 38 -5.73 -11.40 -16.73
CA PRO A 38 -5.42 -10.19 -16.00
C PRO A 38 -5.85 -10.31 -14.54
N TYR A 39 -5.00 -9.88 -13.60
CA TYR A 39 -5.33 -9.89 -12.17
C TYR A 39 -5.36 -8.50 -11.55
N VAL A 40 -6.07 -8.40 -10.43
CA VAL A 40 -6.12 -7.23 -9.57
C VAL A 40 -5.69 -7.62 -8.16
N HIS A 41 -4.75 -6.85 -7.60
CA HIS A 41 -4.32 -7.00 -6.22
C HIS A 41 -5.36 -6.35 -5.30
N CYS A 42 -5.90 -7.09 -4.35
CA CYS A 42 -7.01 -6.63 -3.49
C CYS A 42 -6.60 -6.35 -2.05
N ASP A 43 -5.29 -6.40 -1.74
CA ASP A 43 -4.75 -6.04 -0.42
C ASP A 43 -3.57 -5.07 -0.51
N ILE A 44 -3.69 -3.98 -1.27
CA ILE A 44 -2.65 -2.94 -1.32
C ILE A 44 -2.74 -2.07 -0.06
N LYS A 45 -1.67 -2.11 0.74
CA LYS A 45 -1.53 -1.37 2.01
C LYS A 45 -0.06 -1.09 2.30
N PRO A 46 0.28 -0.15 3.20
CA PRO A 46 1.68 0.18 3.50
C PRO A 46 2.55 -1.03 3.85
N GLN A 47 1.99 -2.01 4.57
CA GLN A 47 2.70 -3.22 5.00
C GLN A 47 3.10 -4.14 3.83
N ASN A 48 2.42 -4.02 2.70
CA ASN A 48 2.69 -4.80 1.48
C ASN A 48 3.57 -4.04 0.49
N VAL A 49 4.15 -2.90 0.89
CA VAL A 49 5.11 -2.14 0.09
C VAL A 49 6.50 -2.24 0.69
N LEU A 50 7.38 -2.94 -0.01
CA LEU A 50 8.76 -3.14 0.40
C LEU A 50 9.65 -2.04 -0.19
N LEU A 51 10.56 -1.50 0.61
CA LEU A 51 11.57 -0.56 0.16
C LEU A 51 12.92 -1.26 0.02
N TYR A 52 13.63 -0.97 -1.07
CA TYR A 52 14.97 -1.50 -1.28
C TYR A 52 15.85 -0.47 -1.99
N GLN A 53 17.15 -0.48 -1.67
CA GLN A 53 18.13 0.34 -2.36
C GLN A 53 18.87 -0.53 -3.38
N SER A 54 18.79 -0.17 -4.66
CA SER A 54 19.54 -0.85 -5.73
C SER A 54 20.73 -0.01 -6.18
N GLU A 55 21.92 -0.61 -6.19
CA GLU A 55 23.12 0.01 -6.75
C GLU A 55 23.00 0.20 -8.28
N ASN A 56 22.16 -0.61 -8.94
CA ASN A 56 21.96 -0.58 -10.39
C ASN A 56 20.86 0.37 -10.85
N GLN A 57 20.22 1.10 -9.93
CA GLN A 57 19.15 2.03 -10.25
C GLN A 57 19.68 3.15 -11.16
N LYS A 58 19.10 3.32 -12.35
CA LYS A 58 19.58 4.30 -13.35
C LYS A 58 19.00 5.71 -13.18
N SER A 59 17.89 5.85 -12.45
CA SER A 59 17.18 7.11 -12.28
C SER A 59 16.65 7.20 -10.86
N TYR A 60 16.63 8.41 -10.31
CA TYR A 60 16.20 8.68 -8.93
C TYR A 60 17.05 7.93 -7.90
N ARG A 61 18.36 7.80 -8.16
CA ARG A 61 19.32 7.01 -7.34
C ARG A 61 19.36 7.38 -5.87
N ALA A 62 19.01 8.63 -5.57
CA ALA A 62 18.97 9.15 -4.21
C ALA A 62 17.78 8.64 -3.38
N TYR A 63 16.81 7.97 -4.00
CA TYR A 63 15.65 7.41 -3.33
C TYR A 63 15.69 5.89 -3.33
N PRO A 64 15.22 5.23 -2.26
CA PRO A 64 14.94 3.81 -2.32
C PRO A 64 13.85 3.53 -3.37
N SER A 65 13.91 2.36 -3.98
CA SER A 65 12.84 1.87 -4.84
C SER A 65 11.79 1.15 -4.00
N SER A 66 10.53 1.19 -4.46
CA SER A 66 9.41 0.51 -3.81
C SER A 66 8.90 -0.63 -4.68
N ILE A 67 8.57 -1.77 -4.05
CA ILE A 67 8.00 -2.96 -4.70
C ILE A 67 6.71 -3.32 -3.99
N LEU A 68 5.67 -3.65 -4.76
CA LEU A 68 4.46 -4.28 -4.24
C LEU A 68 4.74 -5.76 -3.96
N GLY A 69 4.52 -6.18 -2.73
CA GLY A 69 4.61 -7.56 -2.27
C GLY A 69 3.25 -8.11 -1.84
N ASP A 70 3.29 -9.33 -1.29
CA ASP A 70 2.14 -10.08 -0.75
C ASP A 70 0.98 -10.28 -1.72
N PHE A 71 1.21 -11.11 -2.73
CA PHE A 71 0.19 -11.54 -3.70
C PHE A 71 -0.66 -12.70 -3.15
N GLY A 72 -0.96 -12.73 -1.84
CA GLY A 72 -1.86 -13.72 -1.26
C GLY A 72 -3.34 -13.47 -1.61
N LEU A 73 -3.68 -12.23 -1.97
CA LEU A 73 -5.04 -11.78 -2.27
C LEU A 73 -5.10 -11.05 -3.61
N TYR A 74 -5.24 -11.82 -4.69
CA TYR A 74 -5.50 -11.30 -6.03
C TYR A 74 -6.68 -12.03 -6.68
N TYR A 75 -7.34 -11.33 -7.60
CA TYR A 75 -8.54 -11.83 -8.28
C TYR A 75 -8.42 -11.62 -9.78
N ARG A 76 -8.88 -12.58 -10.58
CA ARG A 76 -8.93 -12.46 -12.03
C ARG A 76 -10.00 -11.46 -12.44
N LEU A 77 -9.56 -10.41 -13.11
CA LEU A 77 -10.42 -9.36 -13.64
C LEU A 77 -11.49 -9.96 -14.56
N ASP A 78 -12.72 -9.49 -14.41
CA ASP A 78 -13.91 -9.92 -15.17
C ASP A 78 -14.31 -11.40 -15.04
N TYR A 79 -13.69 -12.16 -14.12
CA TYR A 79 -14.02 -13.57 -13.90
C TYR A 79 -14.33 -13.89 -12.44
N GLU A 80 -13.52 -13.42 -11.50
CA GLU A 80 -13.69 -13.74 -10.08
C GLU A 80 -14.37 -12.57 -9.37
N PRO A 81 -15.51 -12.81 -8.70
CA PRO A 81 -16.01 -11.83 -7.74
C PRO A 81 -15.07 -11.80 -6.53
N ILE A 82 -14.87 -10.61 -5.97
CA ILE A 82 -14.29 -10.51 -4.63
C ILE A 82 -15.27 -11.13 -3.63
N THR A 83 -14.73 -11.73 -2.58
CA THR A 83 -15.49 -12.32 -1.47
C THR A 83 -15.40 -11.41 -0.25
N GLY A 84 -16.48 -11.34 0.54
CA GLY A 84 -16.68 -10.32 1.60
C GLY A 84 -15.52 -10.08 2.57
N ASP A 85 -14.66 -11.07 2.83
CA ASP A 85 -13.57 -10.92 3.80
C ASP A 85 -12.19 -10.65 3.15
N ALA A 86 -12.14 -10.26 1.88
CA ALA A 86 -10.89 -10.14 1.14
C ALA A 86 -10.22 -8.78 1.29
N GLY A 87 -9.17 -8.73 2.12
CA GLY A 87 -8.26 -7.60 2.27
C GLY A 87 -8.13 -7.13 3.71
N THR A 88 -7.59 -5.94 3.92
CA THR A 88 -7.32 -5.39 5.26
C THR A 88 -8.28 -4.27 5.61
N GLU A 89 -8.92 -4.39 6.78
CA GLU A 89 -9.78 -3.34 7.33
C GLU A 89 -9.09 -1.96 7.32
N GLY A 90 -9.88 -0.93 7.02
CA GLY A 90 -9.40 0.43 6.83
C GLY A 90 -8.70 0.68 5.50
N HIS A 91 -8.42 -0.35 4.69
CA HIS A 91 -7.85 -0.24 3.34
C HIS A 91 -8.77 -0.72 2.21
N LEU A 92 -9.83 -1.43 2.55
CA LEU A 92 -10.82 -1.95 1.60
C LEU A 92 -11.51 -0.83 0.81
N ALA A 93 -11.77 -1.03 -0.47
CA ALA A 93 -12.54 -0.13 -1.32
C ALA A 93 -14.05 -0.21 -1.00
N PRO A 94 -14.86 0.82 -1.32
CA PRO A 94 -16.32 0.82 -1.09
C PRO A 94 -17.04 -0.42 -1.57
N GLU A 95 -16.74 -0.86 -2.77
CA GLU A 95 -17.37 -2.03 -3.39
C GLU A 95 -17.00 -3.36 -2.72
N GLN A 96 -15.98 -3.40 -1.87
CA GLN A 96 -15.62 -4.60 -1.09
C GLN A 96 -16.51 -4.78 0.15
N TYR A 97 -17.20 -3.74 0.61
CA TYR A 97 -18.12 -3.81 1.77
C TYR A 97 -19.60 -3.96 1.39
N GLY A 98 -19.97 -3.74 0.13
CA GLY A 98 -21.38 -3.65 -0.27
C GLY A 98 -22.08 -5.00 -0.54
N PRO A 99 -23.42 -5.01 -0.63
CA PRO A 99 -24.24 -6.18 -0.99
C PRO A 99 -24.30 -6.45 -2.51
N TYR A 100 -23.56 -5.69 -3.31
CA TYR A 100 -23.52 -5.76 -4.77
C TYR A 100 -22.37 -6.67 -5.24
N PRO A 101 -22.34 -7.14 -6.51
CA PRO A 101 -21.21 -7.95 -6.97
C PRO A 101 -19.91 -7.19 -6.74
N GLN A 102 -19.07 -7.75 -5.88
CA GLN A 102 -17.81 -7.16 -5.46
C GLN A 102 -16.83 -7.25 -6.64
N SER A 103 -16.89 -6.23 -7.49
CA SER A 103 -16.14 -6.18 -8.74
C SER A 103 -14.69 -5.80 -8.46
N PRO A 104 -13.70 -6.57 -8.92
CA PRO A 104 -12.30 -6.22 -8.69
C PRO A 104 -11.77 -5.06 -9.55
N VAL A 105 -12.59 -4.49 -10.45
CA VAL A 105 -12.09 -3.71 -11.60
C VAL A 105 -11.22 -2.51 -11.24
N ARG A 106 -11.47 -1.83 -10.11
CA ARG A 106 -10.69 -0.66 -9.66
C ARG A 106 -10.46 -0.64 -8.15
N VAL A 107 -10.40 -1.81 -7.53
CA VAL A 107 -10.07 -1.95 -6.11
C VAL A 107 -8.63 -1.53 -5.85
N ASP A 108 -7.68 -2.07 -6.62
CA ASP A 108 -6.27 -1.68 -6.59
C ASP A 108 -6.09 -0.15 -6.74
N ILE A 109 -6.87 0.50 -7.61
CA ILE A 109 -6.80 1.95 -7.83
C ILE A 109 -7.20 2.73 -6.57
N PHE A 110 -8.28 2.31 -5.91
CA PHE A 110 -8.69 2.91 -4.63
C PHE A 110 -7.62 2.73 -3.57
N GLN A 111 -7.12 1.49 -3.42
CA GLN A 111 -6.13 1.15 -2.42
C GLN A 111 -4.78 1.84 -2.64
N ILE A 112 -4.36 2.01 -3.89
CA ILE A 112 -3.20 2.84 -4.24
C ILE A 112 -3.45 4.28 -3.79
N GLY A 113 -4.62 4.86 -4.13
CA GLY A 113 -4.98 6.22 -3.70
C GLY A 113 -4.92 6.40 -2.20
N LEU A 114 -5.49 5.46 -1.45
CA LEU A 114 -5.50 5.47 0.01
C LEU A 114 -4.11 5.31 0.60
N LEU A 115 -3.28 4.44 0.04
CA LEU A 115 -1.88 4.27 0.47
C LEU A 115 -1.09 5.57 0.27
N ILE A 116 -1.26 6.23 -0.88
CA ILE A 116 -0.60 7.51 -1.15
C ILE A 116 -1.12 8.61 -0.22
N TRP A 117 -2.44 8.64 0.03
CA TRP A 117 -3.02 9.52 1.03
C TRP A 117 -2.41 9.28 2.42
N CYS A 118 -2.30 8.02 2.83
CA CYS A 118 -1.69 7.58 4.08
C CYS A 118 -0.23 8.07 4.19
N MET A 119 0.56 7.92 3.14
CA MET A 119 1.93 8.44 3.09
C MET A 119 1.98 9.96 3.28
N MET A 120 1.09 10.70 2.60
CA MET A 120 1.02 12.16 2.69
C MET A 120 0.60 12.64 4.09
N ARG A 121 -0.24 11.86 4.78
CA ARG A 121 -0.77 12.18 6.12
C ARG A 121 -0.04 11.46 7.26
N ASN A 122 1.02 10.70 6.97
CA ASN A 122 1.70 9.83 7.94
C ASN A 122 0.72 8.95 8.74
N VAL A 123 -0.24 8.33 8.05
CA VAL A 123 -1.24 7.41 8.59
C VAL A 123 -0.88 5.98 8.20
N VAL A 124 -0.94 5.04 9.14
CA VAL A 124 -0.50 3.64 8.90
C VAL A 124 -1.67 2.69 8.63
N ASN A 125 -2.84 2.98 9.20
CA ASN A 125 -3.96 2.03 9.26
C ASN A 125 -5.11 2.40 8.32
N GLY A 126 -4.84 3.19 7.27
CA GLY A 126 -5.91 3.70 6.42
C GLY A 126 -6.91 4.52 7.24
N LEU A 127 -8.19 4.37 6.91
CA LEU A 127 -9.27 4.93 7.70
C LEU A 127 -9.88 3.82 8.54
N ARG A 128 -9.36 3.66 9.76
CA ARG A 128 -9.93 2.75 10.75
C ARG A 128 -11.24 3.32 11.27
N ASP A 129 -12.20 2.41 11.42
CA ASP A 129 -13.53 2.57 11.98
C ASP A 129 -14.62 2.98 10.96
N PRO A 130 -15.47 2.04 10.50
CA PRO A 130 -16.83 2.42 10.17
C PRO A 130 -17.44 3.13 11.40
N PRO A 131 -18.25 4.20 11.21
CA PRO A 131 -18.73 4.99 12.34
C PRO A 131 -19.42 4.11 13.40
N PRO A 132 -19.32 4.43 14.71
CA PRO A 132 -19.92 3.62 15.77
C PRO A 132 -21.39 3.28 15.47
N GLY A 133 -21.72 1.99 15.45
CA GLY A 133 -23.07 1.49 15.15
C GLY A 133 -23.27 0.95 13.72
N HIS A 134 -22.28 1.08 12.84
CA HIS A 134 -22.28 0.40 11.55
C HIS A 134 -21.74 -1.02 11.71
N GLN A 135 -22.43 -2.00 11.15
CA GLN A 135 -21.92 -3.37 11.06
C GLN A 135 -20.76 -3.43 10.07
N PRO A 136 -19.81 -4.37 10.20
CA PRO A 136 -18.98 -4.77 9.07
C PRO A 136 -19.91 -5.00 7.86
N PHE A 137 -19.53 -4.47 6.69
CA PHE A 137 -20.34 -4.57 5.46
C PHE A 137 -21.60 -3.70 5.42
N ASP A 138 -21.68 -2.63 6.23
CA ASP A 138 -22.73 -1.61 6.09
C ASP A 138 -22.42 -0.66 4.90
N PRO A 139 -23.17 -0.71 3.80
CA PRO A 139 -22.96 0.20 2.66
C PRO A 139 -23.20 1.67 3.01
N HIS A 140 -23.88 2.00 4.12
CA HIS A 140 -24.04 3.38 4.61
C HIS A 140 -22.83 3.91 5.37
N ALA A 141 -21.92 3.05 5.85
CA ALA A 141 -20.67 3.48 6.50
C ALA A 141 -19.79 4.30 5.55
N TYR A 142 -20.01 4.12 4.25
CA TYR A 142 -19.23 4.69 3.15
C TYR A 142 -19.65 6.07 2.68
N GLY A 143 -20.93 6.44 2.83
CA GLY A 143 -21.44 7.76 2.42
C GLY A 143 -20.79 8.93 3.18
N GLU A 144 -20.08 8.64 4.27
CA GLU A 144 -19.37 9.61 5.09
C GLU A 144 -17.85 9.64 4.82
N TRP A 145 -17.31 8.86 3.88
CA TRP A 145 -15.85 8.68 3.82
C TRP A 145 -15.08 9.96 3.48
N LYS A 146 -15.62 10.75 2.56
CA LYS A 146 -15.10 12.08 2.24
C LYS A 146 -15.05 12.98 3.47
N LYS A 147 -16.07 12.91 4.33
CA LYS A 147 -16.08 13.66 5.59
C LYS A 147 -15.05 13.14 6.57
N GLN A 148 -14.75 11.83 6.59
CA GLN A 148 -13.66 11.30 7.42
C GLN A 148 -12.30 11.84 6.96
N PHE A 149 -12.04 11.88 5.65
CA PHE A 149 -10.83 12.49 5.10
C PHE A 149 -10.73 13.99 5.48
N ASP A 150 -11.82 14.74 5.28
CA ASP A 150 -11.88 16.17 5.63
C ASP A 150 -11.68 16.39 7.14
N ASN A 151 -12.34 15.59 7.98
CA ASN A 151 -12.20 15.64 9.44
C ASN A 151 -10.79 15.28 9.89
N PHE A 152 -10.15 14.30 9.24
CA PHE A 152 -8.77 13.93 9.53
C PHE A 152 -7.84 15.10 9.25
N ASP A 153 -7.94 15.70 8.06
CA ASP A 153 -7.06 16.80 7.66
C ASP A 153 -7.24 18.02 8.59
N VAL A 154 -8.49 18.38 8.93
CA VAL A 154 -8.80 19.46 9.88
C VAL A 154 -8.29 19.14 11.29
N GLY A 155 -8.58 17.93 11.79
CA GLY A 155 -8.24 17.52 13.16
C GLY A 155 -6.75 17.40 13.43
N HIS A 156 -5.95 17.09 12.40
CA HIS A 156 -4.49 16.90 12.53
C HIS A 156 -3.68 18.08 11.98
N GLY A 157 -4.33 19.18 11.59
CA GLY A 157 -3.65 20.38 11.10
C GLY A 157 -2.95 20.19 9.76
N TYR A 158 -3.38 19.21 8.95
CA TYR A 158 -2.91 19.08 7.57
C TYR A 158 -3.52 20.21 6.74
N SER A 159 -2.72 21.22 6.46
CA SER A 159 -3.17 22.34 5.63
C SER A 159 -3.19 21.96 4.16
N ILE A 160 -4.26 22.34 3.46
CA ILE A 160 -4.32 22.44 2.00
C ILE A 160 -3.04 23.13 1.50
N GLY A 161 -2.29 22.46 0.63
CA GLY A 161 -1.04 22.97 0.06
C GLY A 161 0.25 22.37 0.64
N THR A 162 0.15 21.36 1.51
CA THR A 162 1.33 20.58 1.95
C THR A 162 1.99 19.84 0.78
N TYR A 163 1.18 19.21 -0.07
CA TYR A 163 1.60 18.63 -1.34
C TYR A 163 1.05 19.44 -2.50
N SER A 164 1.61 19.23 -3.70
CA SER A 164 1.13 19.92 -4.88
C SER A 164 -0.35 19.59 -5.17
N ARG A 165 -1.09 20.59 -5.65
CA ARG A 165 -2.50 20.41 -6.07
C ARG A 165 -2.69 19.26 -7.08
N PRO A 166 -1.79 19.04 -8.07
CA PRO A 166 -1.89 17.88 -8.95
C PRO A 166 -1.82 16.54 -8.23
N LEU A 167 -0.96 16.41 -7.21
CA LEU A 167 -0.86 15.17 -6.43
C LEU A 167 -2.15 14.93 -5.64
N GLU A 168 -2.59 15.93 -4.87
CA GLU A 168 -3.82 15.85 -4.08
C GLU A 168 -5.03 15.52 -4.97
N ALA A 169 -5.19 16.22 -6.09
CA ALA A 169 -6.31 15.99 -7.02
C ALA A 169 -6.30 14.58 -7.61
N LEU A 170 -5.12 14.04 -7.93
CA LEU A 170 -5.01 12.69 -8.48
C LEU A 170 -5.35 11.63 -7.42
N VAL A 171 -4.83 11.80 -6.19
CA VAL A 171 -5.16 10.93 -5.05
C VAL A 171 -6.66 10.93 -4.78
N GLN A 172 -7.29 12.11 -4.77
CA GLN A 172 -8.74 12.23 -4.59
C GLN A 172 -9.52 11.52 -5.71
N SER A 173 -9.06 11.59 -6.97
CA SER A 173 -9.70 10.87 -8.07
C SER A 173 -9.62 9.34 -7.92
N CYS A 174 -8.57 8.82 -7.28
CA CYS A 174 -8.47 7.39 -6.95
C CYS A 174 -9.45 7.00 -5.84
N LEU A 175 -9.76 7.91 -4.94
CA LEU A 175 -10.60 7.71 -3.75
C LEU A 175 -12.09 7.97 -3.99
N GLU A 176 -12.51 8.15 -5.25
CA GLU A 176 -13.93 8.31 -5.60
C GLU A 176 -14.75 7.08 -5.18
N GLU A 177 -15.89 7.31 -4.55
CA GLU A 177 -16.76 6.23 -4.03
C GLU A 177 -17.29 5.37 -5.17
N ASP A 178 -17.89 6.01 -6.17
CA ASP A 178 -18.40 5.33 -7.35
C ASP A 178 -17.22 4.98 -8.29
N VAL A 179 -17.03 3.67 -8.44
CA VAL A 179 -15.96 3.03 -9.22
C VAL A 179 -15.81 3.66 -10.61
N ARG A 180 -16.89 4.14 -11.24
CA ARG A 180 -16.88 4.70 -12.60
C ARG A 180 -16.11 6.01 -12.71
N TRP A 181 -16.04 6.79 -11.62
CA TRP A 181 -15.34 8.07 -11.58
C TRP A 181 -13.85 7.93 -11.26
N ARG A 182 -13.42 6.78 -10.75
CA ARG A 182 -11.99 6.47 -10.63
C ARG A 182 -11.35 6.41 -12.01
N PRO A 183 -10.09 6.85 -12.18
CA PRO A 183 -9.38 6.63 -13.44
C PRO A 183 -9.25 5.13 -13.71
N ASP A 184 -9.13 4.73 -14.97
CA ASP A 184 -8.57 3.41 -15.27
C ASP A 184 -7.05 3.42 -15.03
N ILE A 185 -6.45 2.23 -14.92
CA ILE A 185 -5.03 2.09 -14.57
C ILE A 185 -4.09 2.75 -15.60
N GLY A 186 -4.48 2.79 -16.89
CA GLY A 186 -3.69 3.43 -17.94
C GLY A 186 -3.74 4.95 -17.84
N THR A 187 -4.93 5.51 -17.63
CA THR A 187 -5.12 6.94 -17.37
C THR A 187 -4.39 7.38 -16.10
N LEU A 188 -4.41 6.55 -15.05
CA LEU A 188 -3.70 6.80 -13.81
C LEU A 188 -2.18 6.83 -14.05
N TYR A 189 -1.63 5.87 -14.79
CA TYR A 189 -0.21 5.82 -15.14
C TYR A 189 0.28 7.07 -15.86
N GLU A 190 -0.43 7.53 -16.88
CA GLU A 190 -0.04 8.74 -17.60
C GLU A 190 -0.18 10.00 -16.73
N SER A 191 -1.17 10.04 -15.84
CA SER A 191 -1.34 11.13 -14.88
C SER A 191 -0.20 11.19 -13.87
N VAL A 192 0.22 10.03 -13.33
CA VAL A 192 1.37 9.91 -12.42
C VAL A 192 2.65 10.35 -13.09
N LYS A 193 2.94 9.87 -14.31
CA LYS A 193 4.12 10.28 -15.08
C LYS A 193 4.16 11.79 -15.32
N LYS A 194 3.02 12.37 -15.71
CA LYS A 194 2.90 13.82 -15.89
C LYS A 194 3.15 14.59 -14.59
N GLY A 195 2.69 14.04 -13.44
CA GLY A 195 2.97 14.59 -12.11
C GLY A 195 4.47 14.56 -11.78
N MET A 196 5.11 13.41 -11.99
CA MET A 196 6.56 13.23 -11.82
C MET A 196 7.37 14.21 -12.67
N ASP A 197 7.06 14.32 -13.96
CA ASP A 197 7.79 15.20 -14.89
C ASP A 197 7.69 16.66 -14.45
N LYS A 198 6.52 17.09 -13.98
CA LYS A 198 6.33 18.44 -13.42
C LYS A 198 7.10 18.65 -12.12
N CYS A 199 7.07 17.67 -11.21
CA CYS A 199 7.82 17.74 -9.95
C CYS A 199 9.33 17.81 -10.21
N GLN A 200 9.82 17.01 -11.15
CA GLN A 200 11.20 16.97 -11.61
C GLN A 200 11.64 18.31 -12.22
N ALA A 201 10.80 18.91 -13.07
CA ALA A 201 11.08 20.20 -13.69
C ALA A 201 11.16 21.33 -12.65
N ARG A 202 10.33 21.28 -11.61
CA ARG A 202 10.33 22.26 -10.51
C ARG A 202 11.56 22.15 -9.61
N ASN A 203 12.04 20.93 -9.38
CA ASN A 203 13.11 20.65 -8.42
C ASN A 203 14.51 20.50 -9.06
N GLY A 204 14.66 20.81 -10.35
CA GLY A 204 15.96 21.10 -10.96
C GLY A 204 16.92 19.91 -11.11
N GLY A 205 16.43 18.68 -11.36
CA GLY A 205 17.32 17.57 -11.73
C GLY A 205 17.38 16.38 -10.78
N LEU A 206 16.40 16.20 -9.88
CA LEU A 206 16.39 15.11 -8.87
C LEU A 206 16.68 13.71 -9.45
N LYS A 207 16.16 13.41 -10.64
CA LYS A 207 16.39 12.15 -11.38
C LYS A 207 17.86 11.71 -11.47
N SER A 208 18.82 12.62 -11.56
CA SER A 208 20.25 12.29 -11.66
C SER A 208 21.05 12.49 -10.38
N MET A 209 20.41 12.99 -9.31
CA MET A 209 21.10 13.27 -8.04
C MET A 209 21.40 11.98 -7.26
N THR A 210 22.47 12.04 -6.47
CA THR A 210 22.80 11.06 -5.42
C THR A 210 22.28 11.56 -4.07
N VAL A 211 22.23 10.68 -3.07
CA VAL A 211 21.76 11.02 -1.70
C VAL A 211 22.51 12.23 -1.13
N ASP A 212 23.84 12.28 -1.31
CA ASP A 212 24.68 13.37 -0.79
C ASP A 212 24.39 14.73 -1.42
N ASN A 213 23.84 14.73 -2.64
CA ASN A 213 23.53 15.93 -3.40
C ASN A 213 22.05 16.35 -3.27
N LEU A 214 21.22 15.57 -2.57
CA LEU A 214 19.85 15.99 -2.30
C LEU A 214 19.82 17.12 -1.28
N PRO A 215 18.97 18.15 -1.48
CA PRO A 215 18.71 19.11 -0.44
C PRO A 215 18.03 18.41 0.76
N GLU A 216 18.28 18.92 1.96
CA GLU A 216 17.89 18.24 3.21
C GLU A 216 16.39 17.92 3.29
N TRP A 217 15.55 18.83 2.80
CA TRP A 217 14.09 18.67 2.79
C TRP A 217 13.58 17.60 1.82
N GLU A 218 14.44 17.08 0.94
CA GLU A 218 14.11 16.09 -0.08
C GLU A 218 14.72 14.71 0.25
N LYS A 219 15.52 14.62 1.32
CA LYS A 219 16.07 13.34 1.78
C LYS A 219 14.98 12.50 2.42
N VAL A 220 15.00 11.21 2.09
CA VAL A 220 14.15 10.20 2.73
C VAL A 220 14.99 9.47 3.76
N GLU A 221 14.73 9.73 5.03
CA GLU A 221 15.32 8.96 6.12
C GLU A 221 14.49 7.69 6.33
N TYR A 222 15.15 6.53 6.24
CA TYR A 222 14.57 5.26 6.64
C TYR A 222 15.52 4.56 7.60
N LYS A 223 14.95 3.94 8.64
CA LYS A 223 15.73 3.17 9.62
C LYS A 223 16.38 1.99 8.92
N LYS A 224 17.56 1.58 9.39
CA LYS A 224 18.13 0.28 9.00
C LYS A 224 17.12 -0.80 9.38
N ASP A 225 16.69 -1.56 8.38
CA ASP A 225 15.67 -2.58 8.57
C ASP A 225 16.20 -3.69 9.50
N GLU A 226 15.36 -4.14 10.42
CA GLU A 226 15.63 -5.32 11.26
C GLU A 226 15.39 -6.62 10.49
N PHE A 227 14.66 -6.57 9.37
CA PHE A 227 14.27 -7.71 8.54
C PHE A 227 14.99 -7.72 7.19
N ILE A 228 16.32 -7.67 7.22
CA ILE A 228 17.15 -7.77 6.01
C ILE A 228 16.96 -9.15 5.37
N ILE A 229 16.32 -9.19 4.20
CA ILE A 229 16.15 -10.41 3.41
C ILE A 229 17.52 -11.00 3.07
N GLY A 230 17.71 -12.30 3.33
CA GLY A 230 18.94 -13.03 3.03
C GLY A 230 19.94 -13.11 4.18
N GLN A 231 19.66 -12.52 5.34
CA GLN A 231 20.40 -12.83 6.56
C GLN A 231 19.79 -14.03 7.30
N PRO A 232 20.62 -14.92 7.90
CA PRO A 232 20.12 -15.99 8.75
C PRO A 232 19.26 -15.40 9.88
N PHE A 233 18.07 -15.95 10.07
CA PHE A 233 17.17 -15.51 11.13
C PHE A 233 17.81 -15.76 12.51
N THR A 234 18.29 -14.70 13.16
CA THR A 234 19.00 -14.77 14.44
C THR A 234 18.07 -14.42 15.61
N GLY A 235 16.99 -15.19 15.76
CA GLY A 235 16.23 -15.27 17.01
C GLY A 235 14.74 -14.97 16.91
N ARG A 236 13.97 -15.67 17.76
CA ARG A 236 12.53 -15.46 17.98
C ARG A 236 12.28 -14.03 18.43
N LYS A 237 11.64 -13.21 17.61
CA LYS A 237 11.06 -11.94 18.05
C LYS A 237 9.66 -11.79 17.48
N HIS A 238 8.74 -11.53 18.40
CA HIS A 238 7.31 -11.30 18.15
C HIS A 238 7.12 -10.12 17.20
N ARG A 239 6.19 -10.26 16.26
CA ARG A 239 5.64 -9.12 15.53
C ARG A 239 4.76 -8.31 16.52
N PRO A 240 4.98 -7.00 16.68
CA PRO A 240 4.03 -6.18 17.43
C PRO A 240 2.72 -6.14 16.63
N GLY A 241 1.63 -6.70 17.19
CA GLY A 241 0.30 -6.67 16.59
C GLY A 241 -0.42 -8.02 16.44
N GLN A 242 0.14 -9.13 16.95
CA GLN A 242 -0.68 -10.29 17.31
C GLN A 242 -1.01 -10.18 18.79
N ASP A 243 -2.26 -9.83 19.10
CA ASP A 243 -2.77 -9.91 20.46
C ASP A 243 -2.77 -11.38 20.90
N ASP A 244 -2.09 -11.64 22.02
CA ASP A 244 -2.01 -12.94 22.67
C ASP A 244 -3.40 -13.38 23.13
N VAL A 245 -3.97 -14.38 22.44
CA VAL A 245 -5.02 -15.20 23.01
C VAL A 245 -4.36 -16.23 23.91
N GLY A 246 -4.30 -15.89 25.21
CA GLY A 246 -4.28 -16.82 26.34
C GLY A 246 -3.21 -17.92 26.35
N GLU A 247 -2.16 -17.71 27.14
CA GLU A 247 -1.38 -18.80 27.72
C GLU A 247 -2.32 -19.68 28.58
N ASP A 248 -2.62 -20.89 28.10
CA ASP A 248 -3.12 -21.96 28.94
C ASP A 248 -1.96 -22.90 29.27
N ASN A 249 -1.58 -22.90 30.55
CA ASN A 249 -0.53 -23.75 31.10
C ASN A 249 -0.98 -25.21 31.03
N ASN A 250 -0.31 -26.02 30.21
CA ASN A 250 -0.21 -27.46 30.46
C ASN A 250 1.16 -27.97 30.03
N GLU A 251 1.83 -28.60 30.99
CA GLU A 251 3.11 -29.30 30.84
C GLU A 251 3.06 -30.38 29.74
N PRO A 252 4.21 -30.73 29.12
CA PRO A 252 4.25 -31.70 28.05
C PRO A 252 4.24 -33.14 28.61
N PRO A 253 3.47 -34.08 28.05
CA PRO A 253 3.74 -35.48 28.27
C PRO A 253 4.89 -35.94 27.36
N THR A 254 5.78 -36.70 27.98
CA THR A 254 6.96 -37.36 27.44
C THR A 254 6.64 -38.38 26.35
N HIS A 255 7.55 -38.49 25.38
CA HIS A 255 7.84 -39.56 24.41
C HIS A 255 6.91 -40.79 24.36
N ASP A 256 6.46 -41.12 23.14
CA ASP A 256 6.71 -42.45 22.55
C ASP A 256 6.54 -42.43 21.02
N ASP A 257 7.32 -43.31 20.38
CA ASP A 257 7.66 -43.41 18.97
C ASP A 257 6.49 -43.76 18.03
N VAL A 258 6.43 -43.14 16.85
CA VAL A 258 6.14 -43.84 15.58
C VAL A 258 6.86 -43.13 14.43
N ALA A 259 7.94 -43.74 13.94
CA ALA A 259 8.51 -43.46 12.63
C ALA A 259 7.49 -43.88 11.54
N VAL A 260 7.21 -42.99 10.59
CA VAL A 260 6.50 -43.35 9.37
C VAL A 260 7.38 -43.03 8.18
N ASP A 261 7.72 -44.11 7.48
CA ASP A 261 8.58 -44.19 6.31
C ASP A 261 8.13 -43.26 5.18
N LEU A 262 9.10 -42.52 4.64
CA LEU A 262 9.00 -41.71 3.44
C LEU A 262 9.68 -42.49 2.30
N GLU A 263 8.96 -43.41 1.68
CA GLU A 263 9.30 -43.90 0.34
C GLU A 263 8.02 -44.11 -0.49
N ILE A 264 8.20 -43.94 -1.80
CA ILE A 264 7.29 -44.24 -2.91
C ILE A 264 6.44 -43.03 -3.36
N LEU A 265 6.94 -42.33 -4.38
CA LEU A 265 6.28 -42.25 -5.70
C LEU A 265 7.29 -41.67 -6.72
N LYS A 266 8.12 -42.57 -7.26
CA LYS A 266 8.62 -42.47 -8.63
C LYS A 266 7.77 -43.42 -9.46
N GLY A 267 7.23 -42.95 -10.59
CA GLY A 267 6.51 -43.80 -11.54
C GLY A 267 5.89 -42.99 -12.67
N ASP A 268 6.62 -42.94 -13.79
CA ASP A 268 6.19 -42.46 -15.10
C ASP A 268 4.98 -43.24 -15.64
N VAL A 269 4.06 -42.53 -16.31
CA VAL A 269 3.48 -42.87 -17.64
C VAL A 269 3.23 -41.57 -18.40
#